data_AF-A0A8R7NXV2-F1
#
_entry.id   AF-A0A8R7NXV2-F1
#
_cell.length_a   1.000
_cell.length_b   1.000
_cell.length_c   1.000
_cell.angle_alpha   90.00
_cell.angle_beta   90.00
_cell.angle_gamma   90.00
#
_symmetry.space_group_name_H-M   'P 1'
#
loop_
_entity.id
_entity.type
_entity.pdbx_description
1 polymer ?
#
loop_
_entity_poly.entity_id
_entity_poly.type
_entity_poly.pdbx_seq_one_letter_code
_entity_poly.pdbx_strand_id
1 'polypeptide(L)'
;MDPFSEITLTLPNLSSFCLVDEPVGIINGGNVLDEDMAGPLLQMDTVISLRKVIRCSELLIAAIIDIGPLCTVAYCQPGSTTWLVSGLGSKGSVIDMMFYEGMLYVIDEFNDLLAINVRQDNDNGKLRVSRIERLLDAAPMSLS
;
A
#
# COMPACT_ATOMS: atom_id res chain seq x y z
N MET A 1 -15.04 -10.10 12.82
CA MET A 1 -14.44 -10.71 14.01
C MET A 1 -14.51 -9.74 15.17
N ASP A 2 -14.77 -10.28 16.36
CA ASP A 2 -14.59 -9.56 17.61
C ASP A 2 -13.08 -9.35 17.86
N PRO A 3 -12.60 -8.10 18.02
CA PRO A 3 -11.18 -7.84 18.34
C PRO A 3 -10.74 -8.43 19.68
N PHE A 4 -11.68 -8.84 20.54
CA PHE A 4 -11.43 -9.50 21.81
C PHE A 4 -11.67 -11.02 21.77
N SER A 5 -11.74 -11.61 20.58
CA SER A 5 -11.99 -13.06 20.40
C SER A 5 -10.83 -13.98 20.81
N GLU A 6 -9.70 -13.45 21.28
CA GLU A 6 -8.47 -14.18 21.62
C GLU A 6 -7.84 -14.97 20.45
N ILE A 7 -8.38 -14.82 19.23
CA ILE A 7 -7.85 -15.45 18.01
C ILE A 7 -6.83 -14.50 17.37
N THR A 8 -5.61 -14.99 17.19
CA THR A 8 -4.56 -14.29 16.44
C THR A 8 -4.45 -14.83 15.02
N LEU A 9 -4.21 -13.94 14.06
CA LEU A 9 -3.91 -14.30 12.67
C LEU A 9 -2.42 -14.09 12.40
N THR A 10 -1.79 -15.06 11.75
CA THR A 10 -0.41 -14.95 11.30
C THR A 10 -0.36 -14.19 9.98
N LEU A 11 0.51 -13.19 9.91
CA LEU A 11 0.76 -12.44 8.67
C LEU A 11 1.65 -13.26 7.71
N PRO A 12 1.57 -13.01 6.40
CA PRO A 12 2.50 -13.60 5.44
C PRO A 12 3.95 -13.27 5.76
N ASN A 13 4.89 -14.13 5.36
CA ASN A 13 6.30 -13.81 5.41
C ASN A 13 6.60 -12.61 4.51
N LEU A 14 7.37 -11.63 5.00
CA LEU A 14 7.73 -10.42 4.26
C LEU A 14 8.50 -10.71 2.96
N SER A 15 9.25 -11.81 2.87
CA SER A 15 9.90 -12.24 1.63
C SER A 15 8.96 -12.89 0.62
N SER A 16 7.73 -13.25 1.03
CA SER A 16 6.70 -13.76 0.14
C SER A 16 5.79 -12.62 -0.29
N PHE A 17 6.14 -11.99 -1.42
CA PHE A 17 5.32 -10.95 -2.01
C PHE A 17 5.21 -11.05 -3.52
N CYS A 18 4.17 -10.43 -4.05
CA CYS A 18 3.96 -10.19 -5.48
C CYS A 18 3.59 -8.73 -5.66
N LEU A 19 3.99 -8.12 -6.78
CA LEU A 19 3.54 -6.77 -7.11
C LEU A 19 2.06 -6.82 -7.50
N VAL A 20 1.29 -5.84 -7.02
CA VAL A 20 -0.10 -5.65 -7.40
C VAL A 20 -0.16 -5.15 -8.85
N ASP A 21 -1.12 -5.65 -9.60
CA ASP A 21 -1.54 -5.01 -10.86
C ASP A 21 -2.38 -3.76 -10.52
N GLU A 22 -1.74 -2.59 -10.61
CA GLU A 22 -2.32 -1.29 -10.25
C GLU A 22 -2.85 -0.56 -11.49
N PRO A 23 -3.82 0.37 -11.34
CA PRO A 23 -4.22 1.22 -12.45
C PRO A 23 -3.01 2.01 -12.97
N VAL A 24 -2.98 2.24 -14.29
CA VAL A 24 -1.85 2.84 -15.05
C VAL A 24 -1.36 4.19 -14.48
N GLY A 25 -2.18 4.89 -13.69
CA GLY A 25 -1.74 6.10 -12.98
C GLY A 25 -2.65 6.51 -11.82
N ILE A 26 -2.13 7.40 -10.99
CA ILE A 26 -2.87 8.07 -9.92
C ILE A 26 -3.73 9.19 -10.52
N ILE A 27 -5.04 9.11 -10.29
CA ILE A 27 -5.98 10.18 -10.68
C ILE A 27 -5.64 11.44 -9.89
N ASN A 28 -5.56 12.59 -10.57
CA ASN A 28 -5.07 13.86 -10.04
C ASN A 28 -3.64 13.82 -9.51
N GLY A 29 -2.89 12.74 -9.72
CA GLY A 29 -1.50 12.69 -9.32
C GLY A 29 -0.69 13.53 -10.29
N GLY A 30 -0.04 14.58 -9.81
CA GLY A 30 0.78 15.49 -10.63
C GLY A 30 1.82 14.76 -11.49
N ASN A 31 2.38 15.50 -12.45
CA ASN A 31 3.44 15.02 -13.35
C ASN A 31 4.72 14.81 -12.54
N VAL A 32 4.90 13.63 -11.94
CA VAL A 32 6.14 13.23 -11.29
C VAL A 32 6.83 12.22 -12.20
N LEU A 33 8.14 12.38 -12.32
CA LEU A 33 9.03 11.75 -13.29
C LEU A 33 8.85 10.24 -13.34
N ASP A 34 8.81 9.74 -14.58
CA ASP A 34 8.80 8.33 -14.96
C ASP A 34 10.19 7.73 -14.67
N GLU A 35 10.57 7.65 -13.40
CA GLU A 35 11.69 6.80 -13.00
C GLU A 35 11.11 5.43 -12.67
N ASP A 36 11.44 4.48 -13.54
CA ASP A 36 11.09 3.06 -13.52
C ASP A 36 11.69 2.39 -12.25
N MET A 37 11.13 2.69 -11.09
CA MET A 37 11.56 2.19 -9.77
C MET A 37 11.18 0.72 -9.51
N ALA A 38 10.61 0.04 -10.50
CA ALA A 38 10.46 -1.41 -10.50
C ALA A 38 11.82 -2.14 -10.51
N GLY A 39 12.86 -1.51 -11.07
CA GLY A 39 14.23 -2.05 -11.13
C GLY A 39 14.85 -2.40 -9.77
N PRO A 40 14.83 -1.52 -8.76
CA PRO A 40 15.38 -1.82 -7.43
C PRO A 40 14.60 -2.85 -6.61
N LEU A 41 13.29 -3.08 -6.85
CA LEU A 41 12.48 -4.07 -6.12
C LEU A 41 12.91 -5.52 -6.34
N LEU A 42 13.62 -5.81 -7.44
CA LEU A 42 14.01 -7.17 -7.84
C LEU A 42 15.43 -7.56 -7.38
N GLN A 43 16.12 -6.73 -6.60
CA GLN A 43 17.41 -7.11 -6.02
C GLN A 43 17.20 -8.04 -4.82
N MET A 44 17.75 -9.26 -4.91
CA MET A 44 17.48 -10.37 -3.99
C MET A 44 18.00 -10.19 -2.55
N ASP A 45 18.80 -9.15 -2.28
CA ASP A 45 19.37 -8.84 -0.95
C ASP A 45 18.70 -7.63 -0.27
N THR A 46 17.53 -7.21 -0.76
CA THR A 46 16.84 -6.04 -0.23
C THR A 46 16.22 -6.35 1.13
N VAL A 47 16.60 -5.57 2.17
CA VAL A 47 16.01 -5.68 3.50
C VAL A 47 14.55 -5.25 3.44
N ILE A 48 13.65 -6.13 3.92
CA ILE A 48 12.22 -5.86 4.02
C ILE A 48 11.82 -5.69 5.47
N SER A 49 11.13 -4.61 5.79
CA SER A 49 10.69 -4.27 7.15
C SER A 49 9.21 -3.88 7.20
N LEU A 50 8.58 -4.08 8.35
CA LEU A 50 7.17 -3.78 8.60
C LEU A 50 7.05 -2.59 9.56
N ARG A 51 6.42 -1.50 9.12
CA ARG A 51 6.28 -0.26 9.93
C ARG A 51 4.95 -0.17 10.66
N LYS A 52 3.85 -0.42 9.95
CA LYS A 52 2.49 -0.31 10.48
C LYS A 52 1.62 -1.39 9.87
N VAL A 53 0.68 -1.94 10.64
CA VAL A 53 -0.35 -2.86 10.16
C VAL A 53 -1.71 -2.39 10.63
N ILE A 54 -2.70 -2.43 9.75
CA ILE A 54 -4.10 -2.23 10.10
C ILE A 54 -4.96 -3.34 9.51
N ARG A 55 -5.95 -3.77 10.29
CA ARG A 55 -7.05 -4.60 9.78
C ARG A 55 -8.11 -3.67 9.23
N CYS A 56 -8.23 -3.61 7.90
CA CYS A 56 -9.19 -2.76 7.22
C CYS A 56 -10.61 -3.35 7.27
N SER A 57 -10.73 -4.63 6.96
CA SER A 57 -12.01 -5.35 6.95
C SER A 57 -11.83 -6.83 7.27
N GLU A 58 -12.92 -7.62 7.19
CA GLU A 58 -12.83 -9.09 7.31
C GLU A 58 -12.00 -9.73 6.19
N LEU A 59 -11.76 -9.01 5.09
CA LEU A 59 -11.09 -9.53 3.89
C LEU A 59 -9.76 -8.83 3.59
N LEU A 60 -9.43 -7.76 4.32
CA LEU A 60 -8.29 -6.91 3.98
C LEU A 60 -7.49 -6.53 5.23
N ILE A 61 -6.21 -6.86 5.17
CA ILE A 61 -5.16 -6.32 6.02
C ILE A 61 -4.27 -5.46 5.12
N ALA A 62 -3.92 -4.27 5.59
CA ALA A 62 -2.96 -3.39 4.94
C ALA A 62 -1.75 -3.19 5.86
N ALA A 63 -0.59 -2.99 5.26
CA ALA A 63 0.67 -2.77 5.94
C ALA A 63 1.48 -1.67 5.25
N ILE A 64 2.18 -0.83 6.02
CA ILE A 64 3.28 -0.02 5.51
C ILE A 64 4.54 -0.87 5.65
N ILE A 65 5.26 -1.05 4.55
CA ILE A 65 6.49 -1.82 4.49
C ILE A 65 7.62 -1.01 3.86
N ASP A 66 8.83 -1.28 4.33
CA ASP A 66 10.06 -0.88 3.65
C ASP A 66 10.55 -2.03 2.79
N ILE A 67 10.89 -1.76 1.53
CA ILE A 67 11.65 -2.64 0.64
C ILE A 67 12.85 -1.84 0.14
N GLY A 68 13.96 -1.91 0.86
CA GLY A 68 15.15 -1.11 0.56
C GLY A 68 14.85 0.38 0.70
N PRO A 69 15.03 1.21 -0.35
CA PRO A 69 14.71 2.63 -0.29
C PRO A 69 13.20 2.93 -0.42
N LEU A 70 12.38 1.94 -0.75
CA LEU A 70 10.96 2.13 -1.04
C LEU A 70 10.14 1.93 0.23
N CYS A 71 9.32 2.92 0.59
CA CYS A 71 8.31 2.80 1.65
C CYS A 71 6.91 2.84 1.02
N THR A 72 6.25 1.69 0.98
CA THR A 72 4.99 1.49 0.23
C THR A 72 3.96 0.72 1.04
N VAL A 73 2.79 0.50 0.46
CA VAL A 73 1.70 -0.28 1.06
C VAL A 73 1.71 -1.72 0.55
N ALA A 74 1.50 -2.67 1.44
CA ALA A 74 1.23 -4.07 1.13
C ALA A 74 -0.15 -4.48 1.63
N TYR A 75 -0.77 -5.42 0.92
CA TYR A 75 -2.10 -5.94 1.19
C TYR A 75 -2.05 -7.45 1.36
N CYS A 76 -2.87 -7.99 2.25
CA CYS A 76 -3.15 -9.42 2.24
C CYS A 76 -4.57 -9.68 2.75
N GLN A 77 -5.09 -10.86 2.40
CA GLN A 77 -6.27 -11.39 3.05
C GLN A 77 -5.86 -12.06 4.37
N PRO A 78 -6.69 -12.00 5.42
CA PRO A 78 -6.51 -12.82 6.61
C PRO A 78 -6.25 -14.29 6.26
N GLY A 79 -5.11 -14.84 6.72
CA GLY A 79 -4.71 -16.23 6.44
C GLY A 79 -3.96 -16.46 5.11
N SER A 80 -3.70 -15.40 4.32
CA SER A 80 -2.86 -15.49 3.12
C SER A 80 -1.41 -15.84 3.47
N THR A 81 -0.72 -16.52 2.54
CA THR A 81 0.72 -16.80 2.63
C THR A 81 1.59 -15.80 1.90
N THR A 82 0.99 -14.85 1.17
CA THR A 82 1.70 -13.89 0.31
C THR A 82 1.14 -12.48 0.46
N TRP A 83 2.03 -11.49 0.45
CA TRP A 83 1.72 -10.06 0.36
C TRP A 83 1.52 -9.63 -1.09
N LEU A 84 0.58 -8.73 -1.31
CA LEU A 84 0.43 -8.00 -2.56
C LEU A 84 0.96 -6.59 -2.33
N VAL A 85 2.08 -6.25 -2.95
CA VAL A 85 2.80 -4.99 -2.72
C VAL A 85 2.42 -3.98 -3.79
N SER A 86 2.02 -2.80 -3.34
CA SER A 86 1.70 -1.66 -4.18
C SER A 86 2.96 -1.12 -4.88
N GLY A 87 2.83 -0.84 -6.18
CA GLY A 87 3.85 -0.19 -6.99
C GLY A 87 3.95 1.33 -6.74
N LEU A 88 3.07 1.89 -5.89
CA LEU A 88 3.00 3.31 -5.55
C LEU A 88 4.26 3.95 -4.97
N GLY A 89 5.37 3.20 -4.83
CA GLY A 89 6.67 3.72 -4.43
C GLY A 89 7.32 4.72 -5.40
N SER A 90 6.65 5.14 -6.47
CA SER A 90 7.18 6.11 -7.45
C SER A 90 6.82 7.57 -7.17
N LYS A 91 5.90 7.86 -6.23
CA LYS A 91 5.43 9.23 -5.96
C LYS A 91 5.78 9.81 -4.59
N GLY A 92 6.32 9.00 -3.68
CA GLY A 92 6.79 9.45 -2.38
C GLY A 92 6.70 8.33 -1.33
N SER A 93 7.60 8.36 -0.35
CA SER A 93 7.58 7.42 0.77
C SER A 93 6.30 7.57 1.59
N VAL A 94 5.59 6.47 1.83
CA VAL A 94 4.39 6.48 2.70
C VAL A 94 4.78 6.81 4.14
N ILE A 95 4.14 7.83 4.73
CA ILE A 95 4.31 8.21 6.13
C ILE A 95 3.32 7.46 7.02
N ASP A 96 2.03 7.52 6.68
CA ASP A 96 0.98 6.92 7.48
C ASP A 96 -0.22 6.46 6.64
N MET A 97 -1.07 5.62 7.24
CA MET A 97 -2.31 5.14 6.62
C MET A 97 -3.45 4.97 7.62
N MET A 98 -4.68 5.11 7.12
CA MET A 98 -5.92 4.88 7.87
C MET A 98 -6.97 4.22 6.96
N PHE A 99 -7.80 3.35 7.53
CA PHE A 99 -8.97 2.82 6.83
C PHE A 99 -10.24 3.47 7.34
N TYR A 100 -11.05 4.01 6.42
CA TYR A 100 -12.31 4.68 6.75
C TYR A 100 -13.32 4.47 5.62
N GLU A 101 -14.56 4.13 5.98
CA GLU A 101 -15.68 3.95 5.04
C GLU A 101 -15.37 3.12 3.77
N GLY A 102 -14.59 2.04 3.93
CA GLY A 102 -14.28 1.15 2.80
C GLY A 102 -13.09 1.59 1.94
N MET A 103 -12.45 2.70 2.26
CA MET A 103 -11.27 3.21 1.56
C MET A 103 -10.04 3.22 2.46
N LEU A 104 -8.88 2.93 1.86
CA LEU A 104 -7.59 3.12 2.49
C LEU A 104 -7.05 4.50 2.12
N TYR A 105 -6.78 5.31 3.13
CA TYR A 105 -6.17 6.63 2.99
C TYR A 105 -4.70 6.55 3.37
N VAL A 106 -3.86 7.20 2.58
CA VAL A 106 -2.41 7.21 2.74
C VAL A 106 -1.91 8.64 2.66
N ILE A 107 -0.97 8.99 3.54
CA ILE A 107 -0.23 10.25 3.49
C ILE A 107 1.20 9.92 3.06
N ASP A 108 1.69 10.60 2.02
CA ASP A 108 3.06 10.45 1.54
C ASP A 108 4.02 11.52 2.11
N GLU A 109 5.30 11.45 1.74
CA GLU A 109 6.33 12.39 2.20
C GLU A 109 6.12 13.83 1.71
N PHE A 110 5.32 14.02 0.68
CA PHE A 110 4.89 15.33 0.20
C PHE A 110 3.68 15.85 0.99
N ASN A 111 3.15 15.06 1.93
CA ASN A 111 1.93 15.29 2.68
C ASN A 111 0.66 15.30 1.80
N ASP A 112 0.73 14.70 0.60
CA ASP A 112 -0.46 14.50 -0.23
C ASP A 112 -1.33 13.39 0.38
N LEU A 113 -2.64 13.57 0.34
CA LEU A 113 -3.60 12.54 0.78
C LEU A 113 -4.06 11.73 -0.43
N LEU A 114 -3.73 10.45 -0.44
CA LEU A 114 -4.15 9.49 -1.45
C LEU A 114 -5.27 8.60 -0.89
N ALA A 115 -6.30 8.36 -1.69
CA ALA A 115 -7.28 7.31 -1.46
C ALA A 115 -7.02 6.13 -2.39
N ILE A 116 -6.97 4.93 -1.81
CA ILE A 116 -6.74 3.67 -2.49
C ILE A 116 -7.97 2.78 -2.29
N ASN A 117 -8.61 2.43 -3.41
CA ASN A 117 -9.72 1.49 -3.40
C ASN A 117 -9.20 0.07 -3.66
N VAL A 118 -9.04 -0.69 -2.58
CA VAL A 118 -8.68 -2.11 -2.61
C VAL A 118 -9.94 -2.94 -2.49
N ARG A 119 -10.19 -3.81 -3.48
CA ARG A 119 -11.38 -4.66 -3.52
C ARG A 119 -11.02 -6.10 -3.83
N GLN A 120 -11.85 -7.02 -3.37
CA GLN A 120 -11.79 -8.40 -3.83
C GLN A 120 -12.36 -8.47 -5.25
N ASP A 121 -11.70 -9.22 -6.12
CA ASP A 121 -12.22 -9.57 -7.43
C ASP A 121 -13.26 -10.68 -7.29
N ASN A 122 -14.43 -10.48 -7.91
CA ASN A 122 -15.55 -11.39 -7.77
C ASN A 122 -15.28 -12.74 -8.46
N ASP A 123 -14.42 -12.75 -9.48
CA ASP A 123 -14.19 -13.92 -10.32
C ASP A 123 -13.21 -14.91 -9.68
N ASN A 124 -12.15 -14.41 -9.03
CA ASN A 124 -11.05 -15.23 -8.51
C ASN A 124 -10.79 -15.05 -7.00
N GLY A 125 -11.51 -14.15 -6.34
CA GLY A 125 -11.38 -13.90 -4.91
C GLY A 125 -10.09 -13.19 -4.50
N LYS A 126 -9.24 -12.77 -5.43
CA LYS A 126 -7.98 -12.07 -5.13
C LYS A 126 -8.24 -10.59 -4.86
N LEU A 127 -7.40 -9.98 -4.02
CA LEU A 127 -7.41 -8.54 -3.85
C LEU A 127 -6.82 -7.87 -5.10
N ARG A 128 -7.40 -6.73 -5.47
CA ARG A 128 -6.90 -5.84 -6.52
C ARG A 128 -7.01 -4.39 -6.07
N VAL A 129 -6.04 -3.57 -6.47
CA VAL A 129 -6.17 -2.12 -6.38
C VAL A 129 -6.92 -1.65 -7.62
N SER A 130 -8.06 -1.00 -7.42
CA SER A 130 -8.96 -0.64 -8.51
C SER A 130 -8.92 0.83 -8.91
N ARG A 131 -8.52 1.68 -7.96
CA ARG A 131 -8.42 3.12 -8.12
C ARG A 131 -7.44 3.64 -7.09
N ILE A 132 -6.59 4.56 -7.54
CA ILE A 132 -5.77 5.39 -6.66
C ILE A 132 -6.02 6.83 -7.09
N GLU A 133 -6.34 7.68 -6.14
CA GLU A 133 -6.69 9.08 -6.39
C GLU A 133 -6.10 9.97 -5.33
N ARG A 134 -5.49 11.07 -5.77
CA ARG A 134 -5.07 12.14 -4.87
C ARG A 134 -6.26 13.04 -4.57
N LEU A 135 -6.57 13.14 -3.28
CA LEU A 135 -7.70 13.91 -2.76
C LEU A 135 -7.30 15.29 -2.28
N LEU A 136 -6.09 15.42 -1.72
CA LEU A 136 -5.55 16.69 -1.23
C LEU A 136 -4.09 16.81 -1.64
N ASP A 137 -3.75 18.00 -2.11
CA ASP A 137 -2.37 18.43 -2.27
C ASP A 137 -1.93 19.13 -0.98
N ALA A 138 -0.76 18.80 -0.45
CA ALA A 138 -0.17 19.67 0.55
C ALA A 138 0.22 21.02 -0.08
N ALA A 139 0.10 22.11 0.67
CA ALA A 139 0.59 23.40 0.20
C ALA A 139 2.09 23.28 -0.15
N PRO A 140 2.55 23.89 -1.26
CA PRO A 140 3.95 23.81 -1.63
C PRO A 140 4.80 24.29 -0.47
N MET A 141 5.78 23.49 -0.05
CA MET A 141 6.77 23.91 0.92
C MET A 141 7.43 25.18 0.39
N SER A 142 7.07 26.34 0.95
CA SER A 142 7.82 27.56 0.74
C SER A 142 9.14 27.38 1.49
N LEU A 143 10.21 27.05 0.77
CA LEU A 143 11.56 27.20 1.29
C LEU A 143 11.77 28.69 1.59
N SER A 144 11.68 29.06 2.86
CA SER A 144 12.05 30.39 3.37
C SER A 144 13.56 30.48 3.56
#